data_AF-A0A1V6BK33-F1
#
_entry.id   AF-A0A1V6BK33-F1
#
_cell.length_a   1.000
_cell.length_b   1.000
_cell.length_c   1.000
_cell.angle_alpha   90.00
_cell.angle_beta   90.00
_cell.angle_gamma   90.00
#
_symmetry.space_group_name_H-M   'P 1'
#
loop_
_entity.id
_entity.type
_entity.pdbx_description
1 polymer ?
#
loop_
_entity_poly.entity_id
_entity_poly.type
_entity_poly.pdbx_seq_one_letter_code
_entity_poly.pdbx_strand_id
1 'polypeptide(L)'
;MRKAIFVWTTIISIGLLYSCNNSTHKKESTNRSAKEIQQREDGTISLNLEKADCYSDMVNPSVNTAEWSVVVSKAGRYNVWLSSATKDTTDLRYKNNVLVSVQDTRIEGHPNCDKIVLDSKDVVYPYFRCDSFIGSMYIQDTGVFNVQVISEKILPKDYEETEMSGAAISKLLSVSFTPEKRN
;
A
#
# COMPACT_ATOMS: atom_id res chain seq x y z
N MET A 1 29.48 -7.76 -75.87
CA MET A 1 28.29 -7.52 -76.72
C MET A 1 27.54 -6.33 -76.17
N ARG A 2 27.31 -5.33 -77.02
CA ARG A 2 26.58 -4.10 -76.73
C ARG A 2 25.08 -4.40 -76.60
N LYS A 3 24.40 -3.72 -75.68
CA LYS A 3 23.08 -3.10 -75.90
C LYS A 3 22.81 -2.10 -74.78
N ALA A 4 22.85 -0.82 -75.16
CA ALA A 4 22.25 0.26 -74.41
C ALA A 4 20.72 0.19 -74.54
N ILE A 5 20.00 0.76 -73.58
CA ILE A 5 18.89 1.72 -73.79
C ILE A 5 18.54 2.32 -72.41
N PHE A 6 18.75 3.63 -72.33
CA PHE A 6 18.14 4.54 -71.36
C PHE A 6 16.65 4.70 -71.70
N VAL A 7 15.80 4.98 -70.70
CA VAL A 7 15.01 6.23 -70.57
C VAL A 7 13.77 6.05 -69.65
N TRP A 8 13.73 6.98 -68.68
CA TRP A 8 12.65 7.61 -67.91
C TRP A 8 11.65 6.86 -67.01
N THR A 9 11.89 7.12 -65.71
CA THR A 9 10.98 7.60 -64.65
C THR A 9 9.49 7.79 -64.96
N THR A 10 8.66 7.25 -64.08
CA THR A 10 7.52 7.98 -63.52
C THR A 10 7.52 7.85 -62.00
N ILE A 11 7.43 9.01 -61.36
CA ILE A 11 7.40 9.27 -59.93
C ILE A 11 5.96 9.02 -59.45
N ILE A 12 5.75 8.16 -58.46
CA ILE A 12 4.64 8.31 -57.52
C ILE A 12 5.15 8.06 -56.10
N SER A 13 5.35 9.18 -55.42
CA SER A 13 5.70 9.35 -54.02
C SER A 13 4.43 9.55 -53.19
N ILE A 14 4.07 8.60 -52.33
CA ILE A 14 3.17 8.79 -51.18
C ILE A 14 3.68 7.80 -50.11
N GLY A 15 4.42 8.21 -49.07
CA GLY A 15 3.91 8.90 -47.87
C GLY A 15 3.16 7.87 -47.02
N LEU A 16 3.64 7.37 -45.87
CA LEU A 16 4.02 8.12 -44.67
C LEU A 16 4.95 7.25 -43.82
N LEU A 17 6.20 7.69 -43.63
CA LEU A 17 7.01 7.28 -42.49
C LEU A 17 6.50 8.09 -41.28
N TYR A 18 5.67 7.48 -40.43
CA TYR A 18 5.50 7.99 -39.08
C TYR A 18 6.71 7.60 -38.24
N SER A 19 7.78 8.37 -38.42
CA SER A 19 8.84 8.55 -37.45
C SER A 19 8.32 9.48 -36.36
N CYS A 20 7.94 8.95 -35.21
CA CYS A 20 7.78 9.77 -34.01
C CYS A 20 9.16 10.12 -33.46
N ASN A 21 9.72 11.23 -33.97
CA ASN A 21 10.84 11.91 -33.35
C ASN A 21 10.30 13.11 -32.54
N ASN A 22 10.56 13.05 -31.24
CA ASN A 22 10.60 14.12 -30.23
C ASN A 22 9.45 15.15 -30.17
N SER A 23 8.61 14.98 -29.16
CA SER A 23 8.59 16.00 -28.10
C SER A 23 9.17 15.39 -26.84
N THR A 24 10.35 15.87 -26.48
CA THR A 24 10.98 15.69 -25.17
C THR A 24 10.12 16.43 -24.14
N HIS A 25 8.91 15.92 -23.87
CA HIS A 25 8.42 16.03 -22.52
C HIS A 25 9.36 15.14 -21.72
N LYS A 26 10.35 15.78 -21.09
CA LYS A 26 10.74 15.38 -19.76
C LYS A 26 9.41 15.26 -19.00
N LYS A 27 8.83 14.07 -19.00
CA LYS A 27 8.26 13.54 -17.77
C LYS A 27 9.46 13.56 -16.87
N GLU A 28 9.62 14.70 -16.20
CA GLU A 28 10.22 14.75 -14.90
C GLU A 28 9.74 13.47 -14.25
N SER A 29 10.65 12.49 -14.19
CA SER A 29 10.50 11.36 -13.33
C SER A 29 10.36 12.04 -11.99
N THR A 30 9.12 12.35 -11.61
CA THR A 30 8.80 12.79 -10.29
C THR A 30 9.48 11.73 -9.47
N ASN A 31 10.53 12.14 -8.76
CA ASN A 31 11.18 11.29 -7.79
C ASN A 31 10.07 10.93 -6.79
N ARG A 32 9.26 9.91 -7.12
CA ARG A 32 8.64 9.03 -6.16
C ARG A 32 9.80 8.18 -5.63
N SER A 33 10.78 8.83 -5.00
CA SER A 33 11.40 8.17 -3.88
C SER A 33 10.23 8.01 -2.92
N ALA A 34 9.62 6.83 -2.91
CA ALA A 34 8.80 6.43 -1.79
C ALA A 34 9.70 6.67 -0.58
N LYS A 35 9.44 7.76 0.16
CA LYS A 35 10.33 8.21 1.24
C LYS A 35 10.33 7.06 2.23
N GLU A 36 11.44 6.33 2.28
CA GLU A 36 11.54 5.12 3.08
C GLU A 36 11.12 5.44 4.51
N ILE A 37 10.22 4.63 5.05
CA ILE A 37 9.72 4.83 6.40
C ILE A 37 10.84 4.43 7.35
N GLN A 38 11.29 5.37 8.16
CA GLN A 38 12.34 5.13 9.14
C GLN A 38 11.74 4.51 10.41
N GLN A 39 12.35 3.43 10.90
CA GLN A 39 12.10 2.93 12.25
C GLN A 39 12.44 4.01 13.28
N ARG A 40 11.56 4.20 14.27
CA ARG A 40 11.77 5.16 15.36
C ARG A 40 12.88 4.69 16.29
N GLU A 41 13.42 5.63 17.07
CA GLU A 41 14.48 5.34 18.06
C GLU A 41 14.05 4.32 19.11
N ASP A 42 12.78 4.27 19.48
CA ASP A 42 12.24 3.27 20.41
C ASP A 42 12.12 1.87 19.78
N GLY A 43 12.37 1.73 18.48
CA GLY A 43 12.22 0.51 17.69
C GLY A 43 10.85 0.40 17.00
N THR A 44 9.91 1.31 17.24
CA THR A 44 8.59 1.24 16.63
C THR A 44 8.65 1.53 15.12
N ILE A 45 7.95 0.73 14.32
CA ILE A 45 7.71 0.99 12.90
C ILE A 45 6.23 1.37 12.73
N SER A 46 5.93 2.48 12.06
CA SER A 46 4.56 2.95 11.85
C SER A 46 4.27 3.14 10.36
N LEU A 47 3.39 2.29 9.82
CA LEU A 47 3.05 2.23 8.40
C LEU A 47 1.64 2.78 8.18
N ASN A 48 1.57 4.05 7.78
CA ASN A 48 0.28 4.69 7.49
C ASN A 48 -0.12 4.41 6.04
N LEU A 49 -1.39 4.05 5.80
CA LEU A 49 -1.88 3.77 4.45
C LEU A 49 -1.78 4.97 3.49
N GLU A 50 -1.84 6.19 3.99
CA GLU A 50 -1.66 7.39 3.15
C GLU A 50 -0.29 7.44 2.46
N LYS A 51 0.71 6.80 3.08
CA LYS A 51 2.10 6.71 2.62
C LYS A 51 2.41 5.38 1.93
N ALA A 52 1.41 4.51 1.77
CA ALA A 52 1.56 3.24 1.09
C ALA A 52 1.39 3.39 -0.42
N ASP A 53 2.04 2.50 -1.16
CA ASP A 53 1.61 2.17 -2.52
C ASP A 53 0.46 1.15 -2.40
N CYS A 54 -0.75 1.56 -2.76
CA CYS A 54 -1.96 0.75 -2.62
C CYS A 54 -2.46 0.21 -3.96
N TYR A 55 -2.92 -1.04 -3.94
CA TYR A 55 -3.78 -1.64 -4.94
C TYR A 55 -5.15 -1.94 -4.31
N SER A 56 -6.23 -1.60 -5.03
CA SER A 56 -7.60 -1.84 -4.57
C SER A 56 -8.48 -2.33 -5.71
N ASP A 57 -9.11 -3.47 -5.50
CA ASP A 57 -10.12 -4.09 -6.35
C ASP A 57 -11.46 -4.09 -5.59
N MET A 58 -12.42 -3.30 -6.06
CA MET A 58 -13.74 -3.21 -5.43
C MET A 58 -14.63 -4.43 -5.73
N VAL A 59 -14.30 -5.21 -6.77
CA VAL A 59 -15.01 -6.44 -7.12
C VAL A 59 -14.52 -7.59 -6.25
N ASN A 60 -13.21 -7.64 -5.98
CA ASN A 60 -12.61 -8.58 -5.04
C ASN A 60 -11.75 -7.88 -3.97
N PRO A 61 -12.37 -7.28 -2.94
CA PRO A 61 -11.62 -6.56 -1.91
C PRO A 61 -10.63 -7.41 -1.13
N SER A 62 -10.82 -8.74 -1.08
CA SER A 62 -9.95 -9.65 -0.33
C SER A 62 -8.49 -9.64 -0.77
N VAL A 63 -8.20 -9.14 -1.99
CA VAL A 63 -6.84 -9.02 -2.53
C VAL A 63 -6.29 -7.59 -2.49
N ASN A 64 -7.01 -6.65 -1.86
CA ASN A 64 -6.52 -5.29 -1.72
C ASN A 64 -5.22 -5.29 -0.92
N THR A 65 -4.24 -4.54 -1.41
CA THR A 65 -2.85 -4.62 -0.95
C THR A 65 -2.31 -3.24 -0.69
N ALA A 66 -1.52 -3.10 0.38
CA ALA A 66 -0.75 -1.90 0.70
C ALA A 66 0.71 -2.28 0.93
N GLU A 67 1.62 -1.51 0.34
CA GLU A 67 3.06 -1.78 0.39
C GLU A 67 3.85 -0.57 0.87
N TRP A 68 4.93 -0.84 1.61
CA TRP A 68 5.87 0.16 2.10
C TRP A 68 7.31 -0.31 1.96
N SER A 69 8.22 0.63 1.71
CA SER A 69 9.66 0.44 1.93
C SER A 69 10.04 1.01 3.29
N VAL A 70 10.68 0.21 4.14
CA VAL A 70 10.95 0.53 5.55
C VAL A 70 12.43 0.31 5.85
N VAL A 71 13.07 1.27 6.50
CA VAL A 71 14.43 1.11 7.05
C VAL A 71 14.35 0.66 8.51
N VAL A 72 14.76 -0.57 8.77
CA VAL A 72 14.85 -1.17 10.10
C VAL A 72 16.27 -1.03 10.62
N SER A 73 16.44 -0.31 11.73
CA SER A 73 17.72 -0.09 12.41
C SER A 73 17.95 -1.03 13.60
N LYS A 74 16.91 -1.72 14.08
CA LYS A 74 16.95 -2.65 15.22
C LYS A 74 16.25 -3.95 14.85
N ALA A 75 16.97 -5.06 14.93
CA ALA A 75 16.38 -6.40 14.86
C ALA A 75 15.64 -6.73 16.18
N GLY A 76 14.65 -7.62 16.13
CA GLY A 76 13.89 -7.98 17.32
C GLY A 76 12.55 -8.66 17.04
N ARG A 77 11.87 -9.03 18.12
CA ARG A 77 10.49 -9.49 18.08
C ARG A 77 9.56 -8.28 18.22
N TYR A 78 8.58 -8.21 17.34
CA TYR A 78 7.64 -7.10 17.24
C TYR A 78 6.22 -7.62 17.37
N ASN A 79 5.44 -6.95 18.20
CA ASN A 79 3.99 -7.08 18.22
C ASN A 79 3.43 -6.29 17.04
N VAL A 80 2.55 -6.91 16.26
CA VAL A 80 1.93 -6.33 15.08
C VAL A 80 0.51 -5.91 15.42
N TRP A 81 0.25 -4.61 15.23
CA TRP A 81 -1.03 -3.98 15.51
C TRP A 81 -1.60 -3.35 14.25
N LEU A 82 -2.90 -3.55 14.04
CA LEU A 82 -3.67 -2.88 13.02
C LEU A 82 -4.48 -1.77 13.66
N SER A 83 -4.45 -0.57 13.11
CA SER A 83 -5.31 0.53 13.55
C SER A 83 -6.39 0.78 12.50
N SER A 84 -7.65 0.75 12.92
CA SER A 84 -8.82 0.92 12.05
C SER A 84 -9.71 2.07 12.52
N ALA A 85 -10.33 2.78 11.58
CA ALA A 85 -11.48 3.64 11.85
C ALA A 85 -12.75 2.79 11.86
N THR A 86 -13.63 2.97 12.84
CA THR A 86 -14.92 2.28 12.90
C THR A 86 -15.98 3.12 13.62
N LYS A 87 -17.25 2.98 13.24
CA LYS A 87 -18.40 3.48 14.04
C LYS A 87 -18.93 2.42 15.01
N ASP A 88 -18.57 1.16 14.79
CA ASP A 88 -18.95 0.01 15.60
C ASP A 88 -17.73 -0.46 16.38
N THR A 89 -17.74 -0.25 17.69
CA THR A 89 -16.66 -0.62 18.59
C THR A 89 -16.77 -2.05 19.11
N THR A 90 -17.80 -2.79 18.69
CA THR A 90 -18.04 -4.18 19.11
C THR A 90 -17.62 -5.18 18.04
N ASP A 91 -17.78 -4.82 16.77
CA ASP A 91 -17.40 -5.66 15.64
C ASP A 91 -16.79 -4.81 14.51
N LEU A 92 -15.53 -5.11 14.17
CA LEU A 92 -14.83 -4.46 13.07
C LEU A 92 -15.25 -5.03 11.70
N ARG A 93 -16.07 -6.08 11.65
CA ARG A 93 -16.64 -6.66 10.42
C ARG A 93 -15.60 -7.00 9.36
N TYR A 94 -14.46 -7.52 9.80
CA TYR A 94 -13.52 -8.19 8.89
C TYR A 94 -14.15 -9.51 8.47
N LYS A 95 -14.22 -9.76 7.15
CA LYS A 95 -14.69 -11.02 6.59
C LYS A 95 -13.55 -12.02 6.47
N ASN A 96 -12.33 -11.53 6.22
CA ASN A 96 -11.14 -12.35 6.09
C ASN A 96 -10.10 -11.93 7.12
N ASN A 97 -9.09 -12.78 7.30
CA ASN A 97 -7.92 -12.41 8.07
C ASN A 97 -7.10 -11.37 7.31
N VAL A 98 -6.31 -10.60 8.06
CA VAL A 98 -5.33 -9.68 7.50
C VAL A 98 -3.99 -10.40 7.44
N LEU A 99 -3.40 -10.43 6.25
CA LEU A 99 -2.05 -10.94 6.04
C LEU A 99 -1.06 -9.78 6.13
N VAL A 100 -0.01 -9.95 6.93
CA VAL A 100 1.12 -9.01 7.01
C VAL A 100 2.40 -9.76 6.72
N SER A 101 3.16 -9.28 5.74
CA SER A 101 4.42 -9.87 5.31
C SER A 101 5.55 -8.87 5.39
N VAL A 102 6.70 -9.30 5.90
CA VAL A 102 7.96 -8.55 5.91
C VAL A 102 9.00 -9.46 5.24
N GLN A 103 9.38 -9.12 4.00
CA GLN A 103 10.14 -10.02 3.13
C GLN A 103 9.53 -11.44 3.08
N ASP A 104 10.26 -12.46 3.55
CA ASP A 104 9.85 -13.87 3.50
C ASP A 104 9.02 -14.31 4.71
N THR A 105 8.94 -13.48 5.76
CA THR A 105 8.18 -13.82 6.98
C THR A 105 6.77 -13.24 6.87
N ARG A 106 5.77 -14.04 7.21
CA ARG A 106 4.37 -13.62 7.21
C ARG A 106 3.66 -14.00 8.50
N ILE A 107 2.67 -13.21 8.87
CA ILE A 107 1.68 -13.54 9.88
C ILE A 107 0.28 -13.25 9.33
N GLU A 108 -0.70 -13.96 9.87
CA GLU A 108 -2.10 -13.81 9.51
C GLU A 108 -2.92 -13.80 10.79
N GLY A 109 -3.85 -12.86 10.91
CA GLY A 109 -4.71 -12.77 12.09
C GLY A 109 -6.05 -12.12 11.78
N HIS A 110 -7.08 -12.55 12.50
CA HIS A 110 -8.41 -11.96 12.42
C HIS A 110 -8.48 -10.74 13.34
N PRO A 111 -8.73 -9.52 12.83
CA PRO A 111 -8.71 -8.32 13.67
C PRO A 111 -9.93 -8.24 14.59
N ASN A 112 -9.68 -8.11 15.89
CA ASN A 112 -10.70 -7.85 16.92
C ASN A 112 -10.54 -6.45 17.49
N CYS A 113 -11.55 -5.94 18.19
CA CYS A 113 -11.44 -4.62 18.81
C CYS A 113 -10.77 -4.67 20.19
N ASP A 114 -9.45 -4.92 20.22
CA ASP A 114 -8.69 -5.10 21.46
C ASP A 114 -8.53 -3.80 22.26
N LYS A 115 -8.43 -2.66 21.57
CA LYS A 115 -8.32 -1.34 22.22
C LYS A 115 -9.06 -0.28 21.44
N ILE A 116 -10.00 0.40 22.12
CA ILE A 116 -10.74 1.54 21.58
C ILE A 116 -10.08 2.85 22.04
N VAL A 117 -9.89 3.78 21.12
CA VAL A 117 -9.39 5.13 21.37
C VAL A 117 -10.47 6.14 20.96
N LEU A 118 -11.11 6.74 21.98
CA LEU A 118 -12.32 7.56 21.79
C LEU A 118 -12.04 8.93 21.15
N ASP A 119 -10.92 9.58 21.49
CA ASP A 119 -10.55 10.92 21.02
C ASP A 119 -9.27 10.91 20.18
N SER A 120 -9.15 9.94 19.26
CA SER A 120 -7.99 9.88 18.39
C SER A 120 -8.00 11.03 17.38
N LYS A 121 -6.86 11.69 17.20
CA LYS A 121 -6.66 12.68 16.12
C LYS A 121 -6.55 12.03 14.73
N ASP A 122 -6.42 10.71 14.68
CA ASP A 122 -6.28 9.94 13.45
C ASP A 122 -7.62 9.72 12.74
N VAL A 123 -8.75 9.96 13.42
CA VAL A 123 -10.10 9.78 12.88
C VAL A 123 -10.99 10.95 13.26
N VAL A 124 -11.99 11.25 12.43
CA VAL A 124 -12.97 12.31 12.68
C VAL A 124 -14.27 11.69 13.21
N TYR A 125 -14.96 12.40 14.10
CA TYR A 125 -16.30 12.00 14.56
C TYR A 125 -17.23 11.78 13.34
N PRO A 126 -18.06 10.71 13.31
CA PRO A 126 -18.39 9.81 14.42
C PRO A 126 -17.58 8.51 14.48
N TYR A 127 -16.38 8.46 13.88
CA TYR A 127 -15.52 7.29 13.95
C TYR A 127 -14.67 7.28 15.22
N PHE A 128 -14.40 6.06 15.69
CA PHE A 128 -13.42 5.75 16.72
C PHE A 128 -12.25 5.02 16.09
N ARG A 129 -11.06 5.21 16.66
CA ARG A 129 -9.92 4.37 16.32
C ARG A 129 -10.00 3.10 17.16
N CYS A 130 -9.94 1.95 16.51
CA CYS A 130 -9.78 0.67 17.19
C CYS A 130 -8.48 -0.01 16.75
N ASP A 131 -7.69 -0.43 17.72
CA ASP A 131 -6.43 -1.15 17.52
C ASP A 131 -6.62 -2.65 17.77
N SER A 132 -6.15 -3.48 16.84
CA SER A 132 -6.23 -4.94 16.86
C SER A 132 -4.84 -5.55 16.89
N PHE A 133 -4.56 -6.43 17.85
CA PHE A 133 -3.36 -7.23 17.89
C PHE A 133 -3.54 -8.50 17.06
N ILE A 134 -2.67 -8.71 16.06
CA ILE A 134 -2.78 -9.87 15.17
C ILE A 134 -1.67 -10.91 15.38
N GLY A 135 -0.73 -10.64 16.28
CA GLY A 135 0.36 -11.55 16.62
C GLY A 135 1.71 -10.86 16.70
N SER A 136 2.76 -11.66 16.87
CA SER A 136 4.15 -11.19 16.88
C SER A 136 4.97 -11.86 15.80
N MET A 137 5.94 -11.13 15.26
CA MET A 137 6.91 -11.66 14.30
C MET A 137 8.32 -11.19 14.63
N TYR A 138 9.31 -11.97 14.21
CA TYR A 138 10.71 -11.64 14.40
C TYR A 138 11.28 -11.05 13.13
N ILE A 139 11.87 -9.85 13.21
CA ILE A 139 12.65 -9.25 12.15
C ILE A 139 14.11 -9.44 12.53
N GLN A 140 14.80 -10.31 11.80
CA GLN A 140 16.12 -10.80 12.16
C GLN A 140 17.24 -9.79 11.86
N ASP A 141 17.12 -9.06 10.76
CA ASP A 141 18.20 -8.20 10.26
C ASP A 141 17.80 -6.72 10.24
N THR A 142 18.81 -5.86 10.10
CA THR A 142 18.65 -4.43 9.87
C THR A 142 18.86 -4.12 8.39
N GLY A 143 18.20 -3.08 7.87
CA GLY A 143 18.29 -2.72 6.46
C GLY A 143 16.96 -2.24 5.90
N VAL A 144 16.83 -2.28 4.57
CA VAL A 144 15.60 -1.90 3.88
C VAL A 144 14.73 -3.14 3.66
N PHE A 145 13.48 -3.08 4.10
CA PHE A 145 12.50 -4.15 4.00
C PHE A 145 11.29 -3.66 3.21
N ASN A 146 10.78 -4.50 2.33
CA ASN A 146 9.43 -4.34 1.80
C ASN A 146 8.45 -4.98 2.80
N VAL A 147 7.46 -4.19 3.21
CA VAL A 147 6.34 -4.65 4.03
C VAL A 147 5.08 -4.60 3.19
N GLN A 148 4.34 -5.71 3.17
CA GLN A 148 3.09 -5.85 2.45
C GLN A 148 1.96 -6.23 3.42
N VAL A 149 0.79 -5.63 3.22
CA VAL A 149 -0.43 -5.95 3.96
C VAL A 149 -1.54 -6.22 2.96
N ILE A 150 -2.27 -7.33 3.15
CA ILE A 150 -3.44 -7.69 2.33
C ILE A 150 -4.68 -7.71 3.23
N SER A 151 -5.73 -6.97 2.84
CA SER A 151 -6.98 -6.89 3.59
C SER A 151 -8.11 -6.23 2.80
N GLU A 152 -9.34 -6.74 2.95
CA GLU A 152 -10.54 -6.09 2.40
C GLU A 152 -10.87 -4.71 2.98
N LYS A 153 -10.20 -4.30 4.06
CA LYS A 153 -10.39 -2.99 4.69
C LYS A 153 -9.40 -1.92 4.20
N ILE A 154 -8.55 -2.27 3.22
CA ILE A 154 -7.76 -1.33 2.45
C ILE A 154 -8.68 -0.74 1.38
N LEU A 155 -9.12 0.49 1.59
CA LEU A 155 -10.07 1.16 0.70
C LEU A 155 -9.34 2.19 -0.19
N PRO A 156 -9.84 2.45 -1.42
CA PRO A 156 -9.33 3.51 -2.28
C PRO A 156 -9.30 4.87 -1.56
N LYS A 157 -8.38 5.75 -1.98
CA LYS A 157 -8.26 7.11 -1.40
C LYS A 157 -9.53 7.93 -1.60
N ASP A 158 -10.18 7.77 -2.74
CA ASP A 158 -11.39 8.49 -3.14
C ASP A 158 -12.68 7.74 -2.72
N TYR A 159 -12.56 6.75 -1.83
CA TYR A 159 -13.72 6.03 -1.32
C TYR A 159 -14.55 6.96 -0.44
N GLU A 160 -15.62 7.51 -1.01
CA GLU A 160 -16.55 8.44 -0.38
C GLU A 160 -17.29 7.80 0.79
N GLU A 161 -17.41 8.55 1.89
CA GLU A 161 -18.16 8.09 3.07
C GLU A 161 -19.65 7.88 2.80
N THR A 162 -20.15 8.47 1.72
CA THR A 162 -21.54 8.45 1.28
C THR A 162 -21.97 7.09 0.71
N GLU A 163 -21.03 6.27 0.21
CA GLU A 163 -21.30 4.88 -0.20
C GLU A 163 -21.37 3.90 0.99
N MET A 164 -21.13 4.38 2.21
CA MET A 164 -21.29 3.59 3.43
C MET A 164 -22.76 3.50 3.83
N SER A 165 -23.54 2.68 3.11
CA SER A 165 -24.93 2.41 3.49
C SER A 165 -24.97 1.66 4.84
N GLY A 166 -25.33 2.37 5.92
CA GLY A 166 -25.97 1.90 7.17
C GLY A 166 -25.32 0.80 8.03
N ALA A 167 -24.38 0.03 7.50
CA ALA A 167 -23.79 -1.14 8.13
C ALA A 167 -22.31 -0.85 8.39
N ALA A 168 -22.04 -0.14 9.49
CA ALA A 168 -20.72 0.24 10.03
C ALA A 168 -19.52 -0.40 9.32
N ILE A 169 -19.00 0.27 8.28
CA ILE A 169 -17.80 -0.19 7.58
C ILE A 169 -16.61 0.34 8.35
N SER A 170 -15.80 -0.58 8.88
CA SER A 170 -14.46 -0.27 9.36
C SER A 170 -13.50 -0.03 8.18
N LYS A 171 -12.46 0.76 8.40
CA LYS A 171 -11.39 1.01 7.42
C LYS A 171 -10.04 0.85 8.09
N LEU A 172 -9.10 0.15 7.46
CA LEU A 172 -7.72 0.08 7.93
C LEU A 172 -7.03 1.42 7.69
N LEU A 173 -6.34 1.95 8.72
CA LEU A 173 -5.63 3.24 8.69
C LEU A 173 -4.12 3.06 8.68
N SER A 174 -3.63 2.14 9.52
CA SER A 174 -2.20 1.88 9.63
C SER A 174 -1.91 0.50 10.20
N VAL A 175 -0.67 0.06 10.00
CA VAL A 175 -0.06 -1.10 10.66
C VAL A 175 1.15 -0.63 11.45
N SER A 176 1.33 -1.15 12.66
CA SER A 176 2.49 -0.82 13.49
C SER A 176 3.16 -2.05 14.06
N PHE A 177 4.49 -1.99 14.12
CA PHE A 177 5.35 -2.98 14.72
C PHE A 177 5.95 -2.35 15.96
N THR A 178 5.51 -2.79 17.13
CA THR A 178 6.03 -2.29 18.42
C THR A 178 6.95 -3.35 19.01
N PRO A 179 8.18 -3.02 19.44
CA PRO A 179 9.07 -4.00 20.06
C PRO A 179 8.38 -4.71 21.22
N GLU A 180 8.50 -6.03 21.25
CA GLU A 180 8.04 -6.81 22.39
C GLU A 180 8.99 -6.57 23.57
N LYS A 181 8.44 -6.14 24.72
CA LYS A 181 9.22 -5.98 25.94
C LYS A 181 9.55 -7.37 26.48
N ARG A 182 10.84 -7.70 26.58
CA ARG A 182 11.30 -8.84 27.38
C ARG A 182 11.20 -8.44 28.84
N ASN A 183 10.30 -9.09 29.57
CA ASN A 183 10.23 -9.01 31.03
C ASN A 183 11.37 -9.80 31.66
#